data_AF-A0A950PE15-F1
#
_entry.id   AF-A0A950PE15-F1
#
_cell.length_a   1.000
_cell.length_b   1.000
_cell.length_c   1.000
_cell.angle_alpha   90.00
_cell.angle_beta   90.00
_cell.angle_gamma   90.00
#
_symmetry.space_group_name_H-M   'P 1'
#
loop_
_entity.id
_entity.type
_entity.pdbx_description
1 polymer ?
#
loop_
_entity_poly.entity_id
_entity_poly.type
_entity_poly.pdbx_seq_one_letter_code
_entity_poly.pdbx_strand_id
1 'polypeptide(L)'
;MSSRAAHTSRQTGSPHEAGEGRSRPQPKGESSAEQVGHGACERATAPSAVGAAGRAEEPRIVLVTGLGGAGRSTAAAATAVAAARAGARTVLLTDAGHIDGSHIDVPGLTVSRIDGAYAFRARAHAFQARLSSLFDLLGADPLDPEEFTELPGAHSFALLHALGEAASEHADTVDTVVADLPPVPQAITLLALPEQLRRYLARLLPPERQAARALRPVLAQLAGVPMPAQWLYETAARWDGELAAVQGLIESAATTVRLVVEPGPHTAERLRDARTGLALFGHRVECVLANRILPTDSADPFLARLSGCQQQHLKALHDEAAAGTQVHELPHLGHAPHSADDLMGLGVPAPGVVQDGEERRTRAGGVAGRGTRSSAESGSGRRSEQRGDERRTRAGGVAGRDSDREARLRHDRSSAEPVSGRQRHEPPPACGGHLPPQAEGWARRGEPRSGERLAPPPWSVEDRLATEGHLLWRLPLPGATRDALDLVRRGDELVVDVAAFRRIIPLTSALRRCTVSGAALRDGVLQVRFTPDPQQWPEKPREQGPA
;
A
#
# COMPACT_ATOMS: atom_id res chain seq x y z
N MET A 1 -54.25 -2.43 41.15
CA MET A 1 -53.85 -3.49 42.10
C MET A 1 -52.39 -3.28 42.45
N SER A 2 -52.14 -2.87 43.72
CA SER A 2 -51.02 -3.19 44.62
C SER A 2 -49.61 -3.48 44.03
N SER A 3 -48.47 -3.01 44.52
CA SER A 3 -48.00 -2.62 45.88
C SER A 3 -46.54 -2.09 45.70
N ARG A 4 -46.08 -0.99 46.32
CA ARG A 4 -45.29 -0.90 47.59
C ARG A 4 -44.13 -1.92 47.69
N ALA A 5 -42.88 -1.66 48.10
CA ALA A 5 -42.24 -0.65 48.98
C ALA A 5 -40.68 -0.79 48.83
N ALA A 6 -39.85 0.27 48.86
CA ALA A 6 -39.11 0.89 49.99
C ALA A 6 -38.14 0.01 50.82
N HIS A 7 -36.84 0.41 50.91
CA HIS A 7 -35.96 0.53 52.11
C HIS A 7 -34.45 0.49 51.74
N THR A 8 -33.69 1.61 51.87
CA THR A 8 -32.83 2.10 53.00
C THR A 8 -31.48 1.37 53.16
N SER A 9 -30.34 2.05 52.86
CA SER A 9 -29.38 2.72 53.77
C SER A 9 -28.45 1.81 54.60
N ARG A 10 -27.11 2.00 54.48
CA ARG A 10 -26.25 2.56 55.55
C ARG A 10 -24.77 2.67 55.17
N GLN A 11 -24.19 3.80 55.59
CA GLN A 11 -22.77 4.18 55.69
C GLN A 11 -22.06 3.47 56.86
N THR A 12 -20.71 3.48 56.81
CA THR A 12 -19.68 3.78 57.86
C THR A 12 -18.35 3.14 57.39
N GLY A 13 -17.13 3.65 57.53
CA GLY A 13 -16.54 4.84 58.15
C GLY A 13 -15.07 4.56 58.55
N SER A 14 -14.09 5.07 57.77
CA SER A 14 -12.72 5.58 58.10
C SER A 14 -11.71 4.81 59.04
N PRO A 15 -10.54 5.36 59.46
CA PRO A 15 -9.19 5.21 58.86
C PRO A 15 -8.04 4.93 59.90
N HIS A 16 -6.75 5.24 59.58
CA HIS A 16 -5.47 5.32 60.38
C HIS A 16 -4.43 4.22 60.08
N GLU A 17 -3.09 4.39 60.17
CA GLU A 17 -2.12 5.50 60.10
C GLU A 17 -0.68 4.90 60.09
N ALA A 18 0.29 5.77 59.76
CA ALA A 18 1.76 5.73 59.77
C ALA A 18 2.57 4.84 60.77
N GLY A 19 3.85 4.61 60.41
CA GLY A 19 4.94 4.27 61.36
C GLY A 19 6.32 3.97 60.74
N GLU A 20 7.28 4.89 60.93
CA GLU A 20 8.71 4.85 60.54
C GLU A 20 9.60 3.95 61.44
N GLY A 21 10.84 3.62 60.98
CA GLY A 21 12.01 3.66 61.89
C GLY A 21 13.19 2.66 61.72
N ARG A 22 14.27 3.14 61.09
CA ARG A 22 15.72 3.10 61.50
C ARG A 22 16.59 1.81 61.57
N SER A 23 17.77 1.95 60.95
CA SER A 23 19.15 1.72 61.48
C SER A 23 20.07 0.64 60.86
N ARG A 24 21.30 1.12 60.57
CA ARG A 24 22.55 0.54 60.02
C ARG A 24 23.28 -0.40 61.02
N PRO A 25 24.30 -1.23 60.64
CA PRO A 25 25.67 -0.75 60.38
C PRO A 25 26.55 -1.52 59.34
N GLN A 26 27.70 -0.90 59.00
CA GLN A 26 28.86 -1.42 58.22
C GLN A 26 29.72 -2.42 59.01
N PRO A 27 30.70 -3.07 58.35
CA PRO A 27 32.11 -2.80 58.71
C PRO A 27 33.11 -2.66 57.54
N LYS A 28 34.35 -2.30 57.93
CA LYS A 28 35.53 -1.76 57.21
C LYS A 28 36.56 -2.81 56.73
N GLY A 29 37.49 -2.36 55.86
CA GLY A 29 38.89 -2.83 55.69
C GLY A 29 39.42 -2.44 54.29
N GLU A 30 40.24 -1.39 54.08
CA GLU A 30 41.73 -1.33 54.18
C GLU A 30 42.43 -2.49 53.44
N SER A 31 43.48 -2.36 52.60
CA SER A 31 44.48 -1.34 52.28
C SER A 31 45.28 -1.86 51.06
N SER A 32 45.77 -0.98 50.17
CA SER A 32 47.20 -0.84 49.82
C SER A 32 47.40 -0.20 48.45
N ALA A 33 48.23 0.85 48.46
CA ALA A 33 48.74 1.57 47.32
C ALA A 33 50.00 0.89 46.77
N GLU A 34 50.17 0.90 45.45
CA GLU A 34 51.50 0.93 44.84
C GLU A 34 51.45 1.82 43.60
N GLN A 35 52.37 2.78 43.56
CA GLN A 35 52.53 3.79 42.51
C GLN A 35 53.50 3.31 41.42
N VAL A 36 53.38 4.01 40.27
CA VAL A 36 54.40 4.32 39.24
C VAL A 36 54.25 3.56 37.91
N GLY A 37 54.01 4.34 36.84
CA GLY A 37 54.22 3.91 35.46
C GLY A 37 53.40 4.70 34.44
N HIS A 38 53.83 5.91 34.08
CA HIS A 38 53.32 6.65 32.92
C HIS A 38 53.53 5.87 31.62
N GLY A 39 52.50 5.85 30.76
CA GLY A 39 52.58 5.34 29.39
C GLY A 39 51.27 5.55 28.66
N ALA A 40 51.18 6.66 27.92
CA ALA A 40 50.01 7.04 27.13
C ALA A 40 49.65 6.00 26.07
N CYS A 41 48.35 5.72 25.93
CA CYS A 41 47.74 5.33 24.65
C CYS A 41 46.23 5.59 24.72
N GLU A 42 45.78 6.65 24.07
CA GLU A 42 44.37 7.00 23.87
C GLU A 42 43.62 5.86 23.18
N ARG A 43 42.62 5.30 23.88
CA ARG A 43 41.47 4.65 23.25
C ARG A 43 40.22 5.25 23.90
N ALA A 44 39.56 6.11 23.13
CA ALA A 44 38.29 6.72 23.48
C ALA A 44 37.21 5.62 23.53
N THR A 45 36.91 5.14 24.74
CA THR A 45 35.69 4.39 25.02
C THR A 45 34.57 5.42 25.12
N ALA A 46 33.73 5.51 24.09
CA ALA A 46 32.55 6.36 24.11
C ALA A 46 31.56 5.86 25.19
N PRO A 47 31.04 6.74 26.06
CA PRO A 47 30.05 6.35 27.05
C PRO A 47 28.72 6.03 26.37
N SER A 48 28.09 4.96 26.86
CA SER A 48 26.70 4.59 26.59
C SER A 48 25.78 5.78 26.85
N ALA A 49 25.26 6.37 25.78
CA ALA A 49 24.19 7.36 25.83
C ALA A 49 22.86 6.64 25.61
N VAL A 50 22.31 6.13 26.69
CA VAL A 50 20.85 6.00 26.83
C VAL A 50 20.33 7.44 26.90
N GLY A 51 20.01 7.99 25.73
CA GLY A 51 19.52 9.35 25.56
C GLY A 51 18.13 9.31 24.96
N ALA A 52 17.12 9.29 25.83
CA ALA A 52 15.75 9.59 25.49
C ALA A 52 15.66 11.02 24.93
N ALA A 53 15.54 11.12 23.61
CA ALA A 53 15.08 12.29 22.88
C ALA A 53 14.47 11.81 21.56
N GLY A 54 13.46 10.95 21.66
CA GLY A 54 12.70 10.48 20.50
C GLY A 54 11.91 11.65 19.93
N ARG A 55 12.37 12.16 18.78
CA ARG A 55 11.48 12.91 17.86
C ARG A 55 10.26 12.01 17.62
N ALA A 56 9.06 12.59 17.57
CA ALA A 56 7.89 11.86 17.09
C ALA A 56 8.21 11.34 15.68
N GLU A 57 8.62 10.08 15.60
CA GLU A 57 9.03 9.44 14.36
C GLU A 57 7.74 8.97 13.70
N GLU A 58 7.50 9.44 12.48
CA GLU A 58 6.29 9.09 11.73
C GLU A 58 6.17 7.55 11.64
N PRO A 59 4.97 6.98 11.84
CA PRO A 59 4.79 5.54 11.80
C PRO A 59 5.23 4.98 10.45
N ARG A 60 5.92 3.84 10.47
CA ARG A 60 6.30 3.14 9.23
C ARG A 60 5.06 2.55 8.57
N ILE A 61 4.88 2.79 7.28
CA ILE A 61 3.77 2.20 6.52
C ILE A 61 4.30 1.13 5.57
N VAL A 62 3.73 -0.07 5.67
CA VAL A 62 4.04 -1.21 4.80
C VAL A 62 2.79 -1.60 4.02
N LEU A 63 2.80 -1.27 2.74
CA LEU A 63 1.73 -1.58 1.79
C LEU A 63 2.00 -2.96 1.19
N VAL A 64 1.17 -3.94 1.49
CA VAL A 64 1.31 -5.30 0.94
C VAL A 64 0.36 -5.45 -0.23
N THR A 65 0.92 -5.58 -1.43
CA THR A 65 0.17 -5.85 -2.67
C THR A 65 0.81 -7.01 -3.43
N GLY A 66 0.21 -7.47 -4.51
CA GLY A 66 0.74 -8.62 -5.24
C GLY A 66 -0.06 -9.00 -6.48
N LEU A 67 0.40 -10.06 -7.14
CA LEU A 67 -0.34 -10.66 -8.24
C LEU A 67 -1.60 -11.35 -7.68
N GLY A 68 -2.71 -11.29 -8.42
CA GLY A 68 -3.97 -11.90 -7.99
C GLY A 68 -3.80 -13.39 -7.67
N GLY A 69 -4.31 -13.82 -6.50
CA GLY A 69 -4.26 -15.21 -6.04
C GLY A 69 -2.98 -15.63 -5.29
N ALA A 70 -1.95 -14.77 -5.21
CA ALA A 70 -0.65 -15.11 -4.62
C ALA A 70 -0.61 -15.22 -3.07
N GLY A 71 -1.76 -15.18 -2.39
CA GLY A 71 -1.82 -15.21 -0.91
C GLY A 71 -1.41 -13.89 -0.23
N ARG A 72 -1.74 -12.76 -0.87
CA ARG A 72 -1.41 -11.41 -0.40
C ARG A 72 -1.87 -11.11 1.03
N SER A 73 -3.13 -11.39 1.35
CA SER A 73 -3.69 -11.11 2.68
C SER A 73 -3.04 -11.93 3.78
N THR A 74 -2.66 -13.17 3.47
CA THR A 74 -1.84 -14.01 4.35
C THR A 74 -0.45 -13.41 4.58
N ALA A 75 0.21 -12.92 3.53
CA ALA A 75 1.51 -12.27 3.65
C ALA A 75 1.43 -10.92 4.40
N ALA A 76 0.32 -10.18 4.27
CA ALA A 76 0.05 -8.97 5.04
C ALA A 76 -0.10 -9.29 6.54
N ALA A 77 -0.91 -10.30 6.87
CA ALA A 77 -1.05 -10.78 8.24
C ALA A 77 0.27 -11.25 8.83
N ALA A 78 1.04 -12.07 8.09
CA ALA A 78 2.35 -12.53 8.53
C ALA A 78 3.37 -11.39 8.68
N THR A 79 3.32 -10.37 7.82
CA THR A 79 4.14 -9.15 7.97
C THR A 79 3.80 -8.42 9.27
N ALA A 80 2.51 -8.28 9.60
CA ALA A 80 2.06 -7.62 10.81
C ALA A 80 2.43 -8.41 12.09
N VAL A 81 2.28 -9.73 12.06
CA VAL A 81 2.72 -10.62 13.16
C VAL A 81 4.23 -10.54 13.36
N ALA A 82 5.02 -10.54 12.27
CA ALA A 82 6.47 -10.41 12.34
C ALA A 82 6.90 -9.05 12.95
N ALA A 83 6.22 -7.96 12.59
CA ALA A 83 6.47 -6.63 13.18
C ALA A 83 6.14 -6.60 14.68
N ALA A 84 4.98 -7.12 15.07
CA ALA A 84 4.55 -7.15 16.48
C ALA A 84 5.47 -8.01 17.35
N ARG A 85 5.89 -9.19 16.86
CA ARG A 85 6.87 -10.03 17.57
C ARG A 85 8.27 -9.43 17.62
N ALA A 86 8.62 -8.54 16.69
CA ALA A 86 9.84 -7.73 16.77
C ALA A 86 9.73 -6.56 17.78
N GLY A 87 8.57 -6.39 18.43
CA GLY A 87 8.33 -5.40 19.47
C GLY A 87 7.64 -4.12 19.00
N ALA A 88 7.27 -4.02 17.72
CA ALA A 88 6.58 -2.85 17.18
C ALA A 88 5.08 -2.87 17.51
N ARG A 89 4.55 -1.75 18.00
CA ARG A 89 3.10 -1.56 18.12
C ARG A 89 2.52 -1.44 16.72
N THR A 90 1.78 -2.46 16.31
CA THR A 90 1.44 -2.70 14.91
C THR A 90 -0.07 -2.65 14.69
N VAL A 91 -0.49 -1.98 13.62
CA VAL A 91 -1.88 -2.04 13.13
C VAL A 91 -1.89 -2.75 11.78
N LEU A 92 -2.71 -3.79 11.64
CA LEU A 92 -3.03 -4.43 10.37
C LEU A 92 -4.36 -3.89 9.85
N LEU A 93 -4.35 -3.25 8.69
CA LEU A 93 -5.54 -2.87 7.93
C LEU A 93 -5.81 -3.92 6.87
N THR A 94 -6.96 -4.59 6.93
CA THR A 94 -7.35 -5.62 5.96
C THR A 94 -8.85 -5.58 5.67
N ASP A 95 -9.28 -6.09 4.52
CA ASP A 95 -10.72 -6.22 4.22
C ASP A 95 -11.36 -7.27 5.13
N ALA A 96 -12.60 -7.01 5.56
CA ALA A 96 -13.38 -7.93 6.38
C ALA A 96 -13.54 -9.34 5.77
N GLY A 97 -13.48 -9.50 4.45
CA GLY A 97 -13.64 -10.78 3.75
C GLY A 97 -12.35 -11.55 3.44
N HIS A 98 -11.16 -10.98 3.68
CA HIS A 98 -9.90 -11.62 3.28
C HIS A 98 -9.30 -12.53 4.36
N ILE A 99 -9.27 -12.10 5.61
CA ILE A 99 -8.74 -12.89 6.73
C ILE A 99 -9.70 -12.81 7.92
N ASP A 100 -9.97 -13.96 8.55
CA ASP A 100 -10.61 -13.98 9.86
C ASP A 100 -9.54 -13.69 10.92
N GLY A 101 -9.38 -12.40 11.25
CA GLY A 101 -8.38 -11.92 12.20
C GLY A 101 -8.68 -12.29 13.66
N SER A 102 -9.82 -12.94 13.94
CA SER A 102 -10.24 -13.30 15.30
C SER A 102 -9.31 -14.28 16.01
N HIS A 103 -8.54 -15.07 15.24
CA HIS A 103 -7.61 -16.07 15.76
C HIS A 103 -6.16 -15.56 15.87
N ILE A 104 -5.89 -14.31 15.49
CA ILE A 104 -4.56 -13.71 15.56
C ILE A 104 -4.45 -12.91 16.87
N ASP A 105 -4.14 -13.62 17.95
CA ASP A 105 -3.88 -13.01 19.25
C ASP A 105 -2.36 -12.86 19.46
N VAL A 106 -1.83 -11.68 19.14
CA VAL A 106 -0.42 -11.34 19.29
C VAL A 106 -0.32 -10.02 20.07
N PRO A 107 0.39 -9.97 21.21
CA PRO A 107 0.58 -8.74 21.96
C PRO A 107 1.17 -7.63 21.09
N GLY A 108 0.57 -6.44 21.14
CA GLY A 108 1.01 -5.29 20.34
C GLY A 108 0.52 -5.28 18.90
N LEU A 109 -0.31 -6.23 18.46
CA LEU A 109 -0.96 -6.23 17.15
C LEU A 109 -2.45 -5.91 17.28
N THR A 110 -2.91 -4.87 16.59
CA THR A 110 -4.33 -4.56 16.41
C THR A 110 -4.74 -4.87 14.98
N VAL A 111 -5.79 -5.67 14.79
CA VAL A 111 -6.35 -5.96 13.47
C VAL A 111 -7.60 -5.11 13.24
N SER A 112 -7.54 -4.21 12.27
CA SER A 112 -8.67 -3.40 11.82
C SER A 112 -9.21 -3.95 10.51
N ARG A 113 -10.46 -4.44 10.55
CA ARG A 113 -11.17 -4.97 9.39
C ARG A 113 -12.01 -3.89 8.75
N ILE A 114 -11.74 -3.61 7.49
CA ILE A 114 -12.41 -2.57 6.71
C ILE A 114 -13.62 -3.21 6.02
N ASP A 115 -14.80 -2.70 6.39
CA ASP A 115 -16.06 -2.97 5.70
C ASP A 115 -16.41 -1.72 4.87
N GLY A 116 -16.20 -1.80 3.56
CA GLY A 116 -16.45 -0.71 2.62
C GLY A 116 -17.92 -0.29 2.58
N ALA A 117 -18.82 -1.26 2.62
CA ALA A 117 -20.26 -1.03 2.61
C ALA A 117 -20.69 -0.30 3.89
N TYR A 118 -20.24 -0.76 5.06
CA TYR A 118 -20.53 -0.10 6.33
C TYR A 118 -19.96 1.33 6.37
N ALA A 119 -18.69 1.50 5.99
CA ALA A 119 -18.04 2.81 5.97
C ALA A 119 -18.75 3.79 5.02
N PHE A 120 -19.24 3.30 3.88
CA PHE A 120 -20.04 4.08 2.95
C PHE A 120 -21.38 4.51 3.55
N ARG A 121 -22.17 3.56 4.09
CA ARG A 121 -23.47 3.86 4.70
C ARG A 121 -23.35 4.89 5.82
N ALA A 122 -22.37 4.73 6.70
CA ALA A 122 -22.11 5.67 7.80
C ALA A 122 -21.80 7.09 7.28
N ARG A 123 -20.97 7.20 6.23
CA ARG A 123 -20.63 8.49 5.61
C ARG A 123 -21.80 9.12 4.84
N ALA A 124 -22.55 8.31 4.10
CA ALA A 124 -23.71 8.77 3.34
C ALA A 124 -24.78 9.35 4.28
N HIS A 125 -25.07 8.63 5.37
CA HIS A 125 -25.96 9.11 6.43
C HIS A 125 -25.45 10.42 7.07
N ALA A 126 -24.16 10.50 7.40
CA ALA A 126 -23.57 11.73 7.96
C ALA A 126 -23.63 12.92 6.98
N PHE A 127 -23.46 12.68 5.68
CA PHE A 127 -23.58 13.71 4.65
C PHE A 127 -25.03 14.19 4.49
N GLN A 128 -25.97 13.27 4.50
CA GLN A 128 -27.40 13.55 4.42
C GLN A 128 -27.90 14.36 5.61
N ALA A 129 -27.46 14.03 6.83
CA ALA A 129 -27.77 14.81 8.04
C ALA A 129 -27.35 16.28 7.91
N ARG A 130 -26.25 16.55 7.19
CA ARG A 130 -25.77 17.92 6.90
C ARG A 130 -26.58 18.64 5.81
N LEU A 131 -27.27 17.90 4.95
CA LEU A 131 -28.15 18.43 3.90
C LEU A 131 -29.62 18.47 4.32
N SER A 132 -29.95 18.15 5.58
CA SER A 132 -31.33 18.13 6.11
C SER A 132 -32.10 19.41 5.79
N SER A 133 -31.51 20.58 6.01
CA SER A 133 -32.14 21.86 5.69
C SER A 133 -32.44 22.09 4.20
N LEU A 134 -31.70 21.42 3.30
CA LEU A 134 -31.95 21.46 1.86
C LEU A 134 -33.04 20.46 1.45
N PHE A 135 -33.08 19.29 2.09
CA PHE A 135 -34.16 18.31 1.91
C PHE A 135 -35.50 18.88 2.36
N ASP A 136 -35.53 19.57 3.50
CA ASP A 136 -36.72 20.27 4.00
C ASP A 136 -37.21 21.34 3.01
N LEU A 137 -36.29 22.07 2.40
CA LEU A 137 -36.60 23.11 1.41
C LEU A 137 -37.07 22.54 0.07
N LEU A 138 -36.59 21.36 -0.31
CA LEU A 138 -36.94 20.68 -1.56
C LEU A 138 -38.11 19.70 -1.41
N GLY A 139 -38.61 19.48 -0.18
CA GLY A 139 -39.66 18.51 0.12
C GLY A 139 -39.25 17.07 -0.18
N ALA A 140 -37.96 16.75 -0.04
CA ALA A 140 -37.42 15.44 -0.33
C ALA A 140 -37.22 14.64 0.97
N ASP A 141 -37.66 13.38 0.97
CA ASP A 141 -37.48 12.50 2.12
C ASP A 141 -36.06 11.94 2.16
N PRO A 142 -35.42 11.93 3.34
CA PRO A 142 -34.14 11.27 3.51
C PRO A 142 -34.28 9.74 3.37
N LEU A 143 -33.39 9.12 2.60
CA LEU A 143 -33.13 7.68 2.58
C LEU A 143 -32.68 7.14 3.94
N ASP A 144 -33.12 5.92 4.27
CA ASP A 144 -32.65 5.20 5.45
C ASP A 144 -31.21 4.67 5.26
N PRO A 145 -30.41 4.53 6.34
CA PRO A 145 -29.04 4.01 6.27
C PRO A 145 -28.92 2.68 5.52
N GLU A 146 -29.91 1.80 5.69
CA GLU A 146 -29.99 0.47 5.09
C GLU A 146 -30.31 0.50 3.58
N GLU A 147 -30.86 1.60 3.07
CA GLU A 147 -31.16 1.78 1.65
C GLU A 147 -29.91 2.15 0.84
N PHE A 148 -28.85 2.62 1.50
CA PHE A 148 -27.57 2.91 0.85
C PHE A 148 -26.86 1.62 0.44
N THR A 149 -26.95 1.33 -0.86
CA THR A 149 -26.13 0.31 -1.51
C THR A 149 -24.69 0.81 -1.68
N GLU A 150 -23.71 -0.05 -1.43
CA GLU A 150 -22.30 0.31 -1.60
C GLU A 150 -22.02 0.76 -3.04
N LEU A 151 -21.40 1.93 -3.19
CA LEU A 151 -20.98 2.44 -4.49
C LEU A 151 -19.64 1.83 -4.93
N PRO A 152 -19.43 1.66 -6.25
CA PRO A 152 -18.11 1.33 -6.77
C PRO A 152 -17.03 2.27 -6.23
N GLY A 153 -15.97 1.69 -5.66
CA GLY A 153 -14.86 2.44 -5.06
C GLY A 153 -15.04 2.83 -3.58
N ALA A 154 -16.19 2.57 -2.97
CA ALA A 154 -16.42 2.83 -1.54
C ALA A 154 -15.37 2.15 -0.64
N HIS A 155 -15.08 0.88 -0.88
CA HIS A 155 -13.99 0.18 -0.19
C HIS A 155 -12.63 0.89 -0.33
N SER A 156 -12.30 1.43 -1.51
CA SER A 156 -11.04 2.15 -1.73
C SER A 156 -10.94 3.39 -0.85
N PHE A 157 -12.03 4.15 -0.73
CA PHE A 157 -12.10 5.30 0.18
C PHE A 157 -12.03 4.88 1.65
N ALA A 158 -12.70 3.79 2.02
CA ALA A 158 -12.66 3.26 3.37
C ALA A 158 -11.24 2.85 3.78
N LEU A 159 -10.49 2.19 2.88
CA LEU A 159 -9.09 1.83 3.12
C LEU A 159 -8.18 3.05 3.23
N LEU A 160 -8.30 4.03 2.34
CA LEU A 160 -7.51 5.28 2.40
C LEU A 160 -7.79 6.07 3.68
N HIS A 161 -9.05 6.09 4.11
CA HIS A 161 -9.44 6.72 5.36
C HIS A 161 -8.87 5.98 6.58
N ALA A 162 -9.02 4.65 6.64
CA ALA A 162 -8.47 3.84 7.71
C ALA A 162 -6.94 3.96 7.79
N LEU A 163 -6.26 4.11 6.65
CA LEU A 163 -4.83 4.40 6.58
C LEU A 163 -4.50 5.75 7.22
N GLY A 164 -5.24 6.80 6.86
CA GLY A 164 -5.09 8.13 7.45
C GLY A 164 -5.33 8.15 8.95
N GLU A 165 -6.37 7.48 9.44
CA GLU A 165 -6.69 7.37 10.87
C GLU A 165 -5.61 6.58 11.63
N ALA A 166 -5.21 5.43 11.12
CA ALA A 166 -4.18 4.61 11.75
C ALA A 166 -2.84 5.35 11.88
N ALA A 167 -2.47 6.15 10.87
CA ALA A 167 -1.24 6.95 10.91
C ALA A 167 -1.35 8.21 11.77
N SER A 168 -2.53 8.84 11.84
CA SER A 168 -2.70 10.15 12.50
C SER A 168 -3.12 10.05 13.97
N GLU A 169 -4.11 9.21 14.29
CA GLU A 169 -4.65 9.09 15.66
C GLU A 169 -3.71 8.34 16.59
N HIS A 170 -2.87 7.48 16.00
CA HIS A 170 -1.97 6.62 16.73
C HIS A 170 -0.49 6.98 16.51
N ALA A 171 -0.19 8.20 16.02
CA ALA A 171 1.19 8.60 15.72
C ALA A 171 2.16 8.42 16.90
N ASP A 172 1.68 8.55 18.14
CA ASP A 172 2.49 8.33 19.36
C ASP A 172 2.38 6.88 19.89
N THR A 173 1.42 6.09 19.40
CA THR A 173 1.04 4.78 19.94
C THR A 173 1.26 3.60 18.99
N VAL A 174 1.56 3.87 17.72
CA VAL A 174 1.77 2.86 16.66
C VAL A 174 3.08 3.14 15.97
N ASP A 175 3.91 2.11 15.88
CA ASP A 175 5.23 2.18 15.26
C ASP A 175 5.17 1.68 13.80
N THR A 176 4.20 0.81 13.47
CA THR A 176 4.05 0.24 12.13
C THR A 176 2.58 0.04 11.73
N VAL A 177 2.22 0.49 10.54
CA VAL A 177 0.93 0.20 9.90
C VAL A 177 1.18 -0.72 8.71
N VAL A 178 0.57 -1.90 8.71
CA VAL A 178 0.57 -2.84 7.59
C VAL A 178 -0.79 -2.77 6.91
N ALA A 179 -0.82 -2.41 5.63
CA ALA A 179 -2.07 -2.34 4.88
C ALA A 179 -2.12 -3.43 3.81
N ASP A 180 -3.22 -4.18 3.77
CA ASP A 180 -3.49 -5.22 2.80
C ASP A 180 -4.21 -4.64 1.57
N LEU A 181 -3.44 -4.24 0.55
CA LEU A 181 -3.94 -3.50 -0.62
C LEU A 181 -4.42 -4.43 -1.71
N PRO A 182 -5.43 -4.08 -2.53
CA PRO A 182 -5.87 -4.92 -3.65
C PRO A 182 -4.74 -5.32 -4.63
N PRO A 183 -4.97 -6.24 -5.59
CA PRO A 183 -3.93 -6.62 -6.56
C PRO A 183 -3.31 -5.43 -7.28
N VAL A 184 -2.06 -5.58 -7.74
CA VAL A 184 -1.20 -4.46 -8.18
C VAL A 184 -1.90 -3.40 -9.05
N PRO A 185 -2.66 -3.73 -10.12
CA PRO A 185 -3.29 -2.70 -10.93
C PRO A 185 -4.29 -1.84 -10.16
N GLN A 186 -5.09 -2.48 -9.29
CA GLN A 186 -6.03 -1.81 -8.41
C GLN A 186 -5.31 -1.06 -7.28
N ALA A 187 -4.22 -1.59 -6.73
CA ALA A 187 -3.42 -0.90 -5.71
C ALA A 187 -2.82 0.39 -6.26
N ILE A 188 -2.24 0.38 -7.47
CA ILE A 188 -1.69 1.59 -8.09
C ILE A 188 -2.80 2.63 -8.29
N THR A 189 -3.99 2.21 -8.73
CA THR A 189 -5.15 3.11 -8.88
C THR A 189 -5.58 3.69 -7.53
N LEU A 190 -5.64 2.86 -6.48
CA LEU A 190 -5.96 3.27 -5.11
C LEU A 190 -4.96 4.31 -4.58
N LEU A 191 -3.66 4.07 -4.78
CA LEU A 191 -2.59 4.94 -4.29
C LEU A 191 -2.50 6.25 -5.06
N ALA A 192 -2.86 6.27 -6.34
CA ALA A 192 -2.95 7.48 -7.16
C ALA A 192 -4.19 8.33 -6.87
N LEU A 193 -5.21 7.74 -6.22
CA LEU A 193 -6.53 8.35 -6.09
C LEU A 193 -6.51 9.70 -5.35
N PRO A 194 -5.78 9.88 -4.22
CA PRO A 194 -5.73 11.17 -3.53
C PRO A 194 -5.20 12.30 -4.42
N GLU A 195 -4.08 12.07 -5.11
CA GLU A 195 -3.49 13.06 -6.04
C GLU A 195 -4.47 13.44 -7.16
N GLN A 196 -5.15 12.44 -7.75
CA GLN A 196 -6.11 12.63 -8.83
C GLN A 196 -7.32 13.46 -8.39
N LEU A 197 -7.91 13.13 -7.25
CA LEU A 197 -9.08 13.83 -6.73
C LEU A 197 -8.77 15.29 -6.38
N ARG A 198 -7.62 15.56 -5.76
CA ARG A 198 -7.17 16.93 -5.49
C ARG A 198 -7.02 17.75 -6.76
N ARG A 199 -6.45 17.16 -7.82
CA ARG A 199 -6.35 17.80 -9.13
C ARG A 199 -7.73 18.13 -9.71
N TYR A 200 -8.69 17.20 -9.61
CA TYR A 200 -10.06 17.44 -10.07
C TYR A 200 -10.75 18.53 -9.25
N LEU A 201 -10.59 18.53 -7.93
CA LEU A 201 -11.12 19.57 -7.04
C LEU A 201 -10.57 20.95 -7.41
N ALA A 202 -9.25 21.08 -7.56
CA ALA A 202 -8.59 22.33 -7.95
C ALA A 202 -9.07 22.85 -9.32
N ARG A 203 -9.44 21.95 -10.24
CA ARG A 203 -9.96 22.31 -11.57
C ARG A 203 -11.44 22.70 -11.55
N LEU A 204 -12.25 22.02 -10.74
CA LEU A 204 -13.70 22.27 -10.64
C LEU A 204 -14.02 23.49 -9.76
N LEU A 205 -13.26 23.70 -8.69
CA LEU A 205 -13.43 24.79 -7.73
C LEU A 205 -12.09 25.53 -7.50
N PRO A 206 -11.61 26.32 -8.48
CA PRO A 206 -10.33 27.01 -8.38
C PRO A 206 -10.30 28.01 -7.20
N PRO A 207 -9.25 28.01 -6.37
CA PRO A 207 -9.14 28.91 -5.21
C PRO A 207 -9.10 30.39 -5.62
N GLU A 208 -8.62 30.72 -6.82
CA GLU A 208 -8.62 32.09 -7.36
C GLU A 208 -10.04 32.65 -7.53
N ARG A 209 -11.02 31.76 -7.80
CA ARG A 209 -12.44 32.16 -7.90
C ARG A 209 -13.05 32.41 -6.52
N GLN A 210 -12.49 31.86 -5.45
CA GLN A 210 -12.87 32.23 -4.08
C GLN A 210 -12.46 33.68 -3.78
N ALA A 211 -11.27 34.11 -4.22
CA ALA A 211 -10.80 35.49 -4.08
C ALA A 211 -11.60 36.49 -4.94
N ALA A 212 -12.08 36.07 -6.11
CA ALA A 212 -12.98 36.87 -6.95
C ALA A 212 -14.32 37.23 -6.28
N ARG A 213 -14.67 36.62 -5.14
CA ARG A 213 -15.82 37.02 -4.30
C ARG A 213 -15.68 38.40 -3.67
N ALA A 214 -14.47 38.95 -3.50
CA ALA A 214 -14.30 40.35 -3.11
C ALA A 214 -14.93 41.31 -4.15
N LEU A 215 -15.11 40.83 -5.39
CA LEU A 215 -15.74 41.55 -6.50
C LEU A 215 -17.23 41.21 -6.68
N ARG A 216 -17.87 40.55 -5.69
CA ARG A 216 -19.29 40.13 -5.73
C ARG A 216 -20.29 41.25 -6.13
N PRO A 217 -20.15 42.52 -5.72
CA PRO A 217 -21.06 43.59 -6.14
C PRO A 217 -20.94 43.94 -7.64
N VAL A 218 -19.76 43.68 -8.22
CA VAL A 218 -19.42 43.99 -9.62
C VAL A 218 -19.79 42.80 -10.52
N LEU A 219 -19.54 41.58 -10.07
CA LEU A 219 -19.89 40.35 -10.79
C LEU A 219 -21.40 40.07 -10.81
N ALA A 220 -22.16 40.52 -9.80
CA ALA A 220 -23.62 40.46 -9.83
C ALA A 220 -24.23 41.25 -11.00
N GLN A 221 -23.51 42.25 -11.54
CA GLN A 221 -23.95 43.06 -12.69
C GLN A 221 -23.52 42.47 -14.04
N LEU A 222 -22.56 41.55 -14.06
CA LEU A 222 -22.03 40.93 -15.28
C LEU A 222 -22.29 39.42 -15.25
N ALA A 223 -23.35 39.04 -15.96
CA ALA A 223 -23.80 37.68 -16.25
C ALA A 223 -24.29 36.87 -15.03
N GLY A 224 -25.60 36.55 -15.05
CA GLY A 224 -26.35 35.81 -14.03
C GLY A 224 -25.97 34.34 -13.86
N VAL A 225 -24.69 34.06 -13.63
CA VAL A 225 -24.24 32.75 -13.16
C VAL A 225 -24.34 32.76 -11.63
N PRO A 226 -25.23 31.95 -11.03
CA PRO A 226 -25.31 31.86 -9.57
C PRO A 226 -23.97 31.35 -9.04
N MET A 227 -23.29 32.19 -8.26
CA MET A 227 -22.03 31.81 -7.62
C MET A 227 -22.28 30.61 -6.68
N PRO A 228 -21.44 29.56 -6.74
CA PRO A 228 -21.60 28.42 -5.85
C PRO A 228 -21.60 28.90 -4.39
N ALA A 229 -22.44 28.27 -3.56
CA ALA A 229 -22.60 28.65 -2.16
C ALA A 229 -21.29 28.56 -1.36
N GLN A 230 -21.17 29.31 -0.26
CA GLN A 230 -19.94 29.39 0.54
C GLN A 230 -19.47 28.02 1.07
N TRP A 231 -20.41 27.23 1.57
CA TRP A 231 -20.18 25.89 2.09
C TRP A 231 -19.52 24.94 1.08
N LEU A 232 -19.70 25.13 -0.24
CA LEU A 232 -19.08 24.27 -1.26
C LEU A 232 -17.56 24.42 -1.28
N TYR A 233 -17.07 25.66 -1.17
CA TYR A 233 -15.62 25.92 -1.15
C TYR A 233 -15.01 25.50 0.19
N GLU A 234 -15.70 25.72 1.31
CA GLU A 234 -15.25 25.25 2.62
C GLU A 234 -15.18 23.72 2.68
N THR A 235 -16.18 23.05 2.09
CA THR A 235 -16.21 21.59 1.97
C THR A 235 -15.09 21.09 1.05
N ALA A 236 -14.88 21.73 -0.10
CA ALA A 236 -13.81 21.36 -1.03
C ALA A 236 -12.42 21.57 -0.42
N ALA A 237 -12.19 22.68 0.29
CA ALA A 237 -10.94 22.92 1.00
C ALA A 237 -10.68 21.89 2.10
N ARG A 238 -11.73 21.49 2.83
CA ARG A 238 -11.65 20.40 3.82
C ARG A 238 -11.25 19.08 3.14
N TRP A 239 -11.91 18.71 2.05
CA TRP A 239 -11.60 17.49 1.30
C TRP A 239 -10.19 17.53 0.70
N ASP A 240 -9.75 18.66 0.15
CA ASP A 240 -8.38 18.80 -0.34
C ASP A 240 -7.36 18.57 0.78
N GLY A 241 -7.60 19.12 1.99
CA GLY A 241 -6.76 18.89 3.16
C GLY A 241 -6.71 17.42 3.59
N GLU A 242 -7.87 16.75 3.66
CA GLU A 242 -7.96 15.32 3.99
C GLU A 242 -7.21 14.45 2.96
N LEU A 243 -7.41 14.73 1.67
CA LEU A 243 -6.71 14.02 0.59
C LEU A 243 -5.21 14.34 0.59
N ALA A 244 -4.82 15.57 0.91
CA ALA A 244 -3.42 15.98 1.00
C ALA A 244 -2.68 15.24 2.12
N ALA A 245 -3.32 15.06 3.28
CA ALA A 245 -2.76 14.31 4.39
C ALA A 245 -2.51 12.84 4.00
N VAL A 246 -3.51 12.17 3.41
CA VAL A 246 -3.35 10.77 2.95
C VAL A 246 -2.32 10.66 1.82
N GLN A 247 -2.30 11.61 0.89
CA GLN A 247 -1.27 11.66 -0.15
C GLN A 247 0.13 11.78 0.46
N GLY A 248 0.31 12.68 1.43
CA GLY A 248 1.59 12.88 2.13
C GLY A 248 2.09 11.60 2.81
N LEU A 249 1.19 10.85 3.46
CA LEU A 249 1.50 9.54 4.05
C LEU A 249 1.94 8.54 2.97
N ILE A 250 1.18 8.42 1.89
CA ILE A 250 1.47 7.48 0.80
C ILE A 250 2.80 7.77 0.11
N GLU A 251 3.14 9.05 -0.06
CA GLU A 251 4.36 9.53 -0.71
C GLU A 251 5.56 9.65 0.27
N SER A 252 5.33 9.47 1.57
CA SER A 252 6.39 9.53 2.59
C SER A 252 7.47 8.48 2.35
N ALA A 253 8.72 8.82 2.66
CA ALA A 253 9.85 7.89 2.57
C ALA A 253 9.75 6.73 3.59
N ALA A 254 8.91 6.89 4.62
CA ALA A 254 8.57 5.84 5.58
C ALA A 254 7.58 4.80 5.01
N THR A 255 6.97 5.08 3.85
CA THR A 255 6.03 4.20 3.17
C THR A 255 6.75 3.31 2.16
N THR A 256 6.52 2.01 2.28
CA THR A 256 7.16 0.99 1.43
C THR A 256 6.15 -0.03 0.94
N VAL A 257 6.47 -0.70 -0.17
CA VAL A 257 5.63 -1.74 -0.78
C VAL A 257 6.32 -3.09 -0.68
N ARG A 258 5.59 -4.13 -0.24
CA ARG A 258 6.00 -5.53 -0.39
C ARG A 258 5.17 -6.18 -1.48
N LEU A 259 5.84 -6.80 -2.44
CA LEU A 259 5.20 -7.45 -3.59
C LEU A 259 5.09 -8.96 -3.38
N VAL A 260 3.87 -9.46 -3.29
CA VAL A 260 3.57 -10.89 -3.11
C VAL A 260 3.34 -11.55 -4.46
N VAL A 261 4.08 -12.62 -4.74
CA VAL A 261 4.01 -13.36 -6.00
C VAL A 261 4.02 -14.86 -5.72
N GLU A 262 3.34 -15.64 -6.57
CA GLU A 262 3.52 -17.09 -6.60
C GLU A 262 4.38 -17.43 -7.82
N PRO A 263 5.53 -18.12 -7.66
CA PRO A 263 6.38 -18.45 -8.80
C PRO A 263 5.64 -19.34 -9.80
N GLY A 264 5.46 -18.82 -11.00
CA GLY A 264 4.68 -19.45 -12.05
C GLY A 264 5.01 -18.87 -13.41
N PRO A 265 4.32 -19.35 -14.47
CA PRO A 265 4.47 -18.82 -15.81
C PRO A 265 4.16 -17.31 -15.83
N HIS A 266 4.95 -16.54 -16.58
CA HIS A 266 4.80 -15.09 -16.73
C HIS A 266 4.93 -14.26 -15.44
N THR A 267 5.21 -14.87 -14.28
CA THR A 267 5.34 -14.13 -13.02
C THR A 267 6.47 -13.09 -13.07
N ALA A 268 7.60 -13.40 -13.73
CA ALA A 268 8.70 -12.46 -13.90
C ALA A 268 8.30 -11.22 -14.73
N GLU A 269 7.61 -11.42 -15.85
CA GLU A 269 7.10 -10.33 -16.69
C GLU A 269 6.09 -9.46 -15.91
N ARG A 270 5.17 -10.10 -15.20
CA ARG A 270 4.17 -9.39 -14.38
C ARG A 270 4.80 -8.67 -13.18
N LEU A 271 5.87 -9.22 -12.60
CA LEU A 271 6.65 -8.56 -11.56
C LEU A 271 7.32 -7.30 -12.11
N ARG A 272 7.91 -7.38 -13.31
CA ARG A 272 8.53 -6.24 -14.01
C ARG A 272 7.52 -5.10 -14.21
N ASP A 273 6.35 -5.41 -14.75
CA ASP A 273 5.27 -4.44 -14.98
C ASP A 273 4.79 -3.83 -13.65
N ALA A 274 4.63 -4.67 -12.61
CA ALA A 274 4.23 -4.22 -11.29
C ALA A 274 5.24 -3.23 -10.67
N ARG A 275 6.53 -3.55 -10.71
CA ARG A 275 7.61 -2.69 -10.22
C ARG A 275 7.67 -1.38 -11.00
N THR A 276 7.55 -1.47 -12.33
CA THR A 276 7.54 -0.30 -13.22
C THR A 276 6.37 0.62 -12.90
N GLY A 277 5.16 0.08 -12.75
CA GLY A 277 3.97 0.84 -12.39
C GLY A 277 4.08 1.49 -11.01
N LEU A 278 4.54 0.76 -10.00
CA LEU A 278 4.77 1.32 -8.66
C LEU A 278 5.80 2.44 -8.68
N ALA A 279 6.89 2.29 -9.43
CA ALA A 279 7.92 3.32 -9.58
C ALA A 279 7.41 4.57 -10.32
N LEU A 280 6.54 4.41 -11.32
CA LEU A 280 5.88 5.53 -12.00
C LEU A 280 5.12 6.42 -11.01
N PHE A 281 4.49 5.82 -9.99
CA PHE A 281 3.79 6.53 -8.93
C PHE A 281 4.68 6.91 -7.74
N GLY A 282 5.95 6.47 -7.72
CA GLY A 282 6.93 6.82 -6.70
C GLY A 282 6.97 5.88 -5.50
N HIS A 283 6.30 4.73 -5.57
CA HIS A 283 6.29 3.77 -4.48
C HIS A 283 7.51 2.85 -4.52
N ARG A 284 8.25 2.81 -3.41
CA ARG A 284 9.45 1.98 -3.28
C ARG A 284 9.09 0.55 -2.89
N VAL A 285 9.47 -0.41 -3.74
CA VAL A 285 9.37 -1.84 -3.41
C VAL A 285 10.52 -2.21 -2.45
N GLU A 286 10.18 -2.59 -1.23
CA GLU A 286 11.13 -3.06 -0.20
C GLU A 286 11.65 -4.46 -0.55
N CYS A 287 10.74 -5.40 -0.79
CA CYS A 287 11.08 -6.78 -1.15
C CYS A 287 9.97 -7.45 -1.96
N VAL A 288 10.31 -8.58 -2.56
CA VAL A 288 9.37 -9.52 -3.19
C VAL A 288 9.21 -10.74 -2.29
N LEU A 289 7.98 -11.11 -1.97
CA LEU A 289 7.63 -12.30 -1.21
C LEU A 289 7.16 -13.38 -2.20
N ALA A 290 8.05 -14.33 -2.51
CA ALA A 290 7.75 -15.48 -3.34
C ALA A 290 7.02 -16.54 -2.50
N ASN A 291 5.70 -16.50 -2.52
CA ASN A 291 4.83 -17.31 -1.68
C ASN A 291 4.62 -18.73 -2.23
N ARG A 292 4.24 -19.65 -1.33
CA ARG A 292 3.87 -21.05 -1.64
C ARG A 292 5.02 -21.85 -2.29
N ILE A 293 6.24 -21.66 -1.80
CA ILE A 293 7.39 -22.46 -2.25
C ILE A 293 7.23 -23.92 -1.82
N LEU A 294 7.28 -24.81 -2.80
CA LEU A 294 7.16 -26.25 -2.62
C LEU A 294 8.50 -26.86 -2.18
N PRO A 295 8.48 -27.92 -1.36
CA PRO A 295 9.70 -28.63 -0.99
C PRO A 295 10.36 -29.27 -2.22
N THR A 296 11.70 -29.25 -2.28
CA THR A 296 12.49 -29.77 -3.41
C THR A 296 12.84 -31.25 -3.30
N ASP A 297 12.84 -31.79 -2.07
CA ASP A 297 13.42 -33.11 -1.79
C ASP A 297 12.35 -34.21 -1.64
N SER A 298 11.21 -34.06 -2.33
CA SER A 298 10.14 -35.05 -2.28
C SER A 298 10.46 -36.29 -3.10
N ALA A 299 10.21 -37.47 -2.53
CA ALA A 299 10.29 -38.75 -3.24
C ALA A 299 9.08 -39.00 -4.15
N ASP A 300 7.97 -38.26 -3.99
CA ASP A 300 6.79 -38.37 -4.85
C ASP A 300 7.07 -37.75 -6.24
N PRO A 301 6.98 -38.52 -7.35
CA PRO A 301 7.21 -38.01 -8.70
C PRO A 301 6.30 -36.84 -9.10
N PHE A 302 5.08 -36.76 -8.57
CA PHE A 302 4.17 -35.65 -8.86
C PHE A 302 4.69 -34.35 -8.23
N LEU A 303 4.95 -34.36 -6.92
CA LEU A 303 5.47 -33.19 -6.21
C LEU A 303 6.87 -32.80 -6.69
N ALA A 304 7.74 -33.77 -6.98
CA ALA A 304 9.08 -33.51 -7.53
C ALA A 304 9.01 -32.78 -8.88
N ARG A 305 8.08 -33.16 -9.77
CA ARG A 305 7.88 -32.46 -11.05
C ARG A 305 7.35 -31.05 -10.85
N LEU A 306 6.36 -30.88 -9.98
CA LEU A 306 5.76 -29.57 -9.71
C LEU A 306 6.79 -28.60 -9.10
N SER A 307 7.56 -29.07 -8.11
CA SER A 307 8.65 -28.31 -7.50
C SER A 307 9.74 -27.99 -8.53
N GLY A 308 10.13 -28.96 -9.37
CA GLY A 308 11.09 -28.72 -10.46
C GLY A 308 10.66 -27.63 -11.43
N CYS A 309 9.37 -27.58 -11.83
CA CYS A 309 8.83 -26.49 -12.64
C CYS A 309 8.82 -25.15 -11.87
N GLN A 310 8.42 -25.16 -10.60
CA GLN A 310 8.38 -23.95 -9.78
C GLN A 310 9.78 -23.35 -9.59
N GLN A 311 10.81 -24.17 -9.40
CA GLN A 311 12.20 -23.74 -9.25
C GLN A 311 12.73 -23.03 -10.52
N GLN A 312 12.28 -23.43 -11.71
CA GLN A 312 12.61 -22.72 -12.95
C GLN A 312 12.00 -21.30 -12.97
N HIS A 313 10.75 -21.16 -12.55
CA HIS A 313 10.10 -19.85 -12.44
C HIS A 313 10.67 -19.00 -11.31
N LEU A 314 11.05 -19.61 -10.18
CA LEU A 314 11.70 -18.93 -9.06
C LEU A 314 13.08 -18.40 -9.47
N LYS A 315 13.84 -19.15 -10.27
CA LYS A 315 15.08 -18.66 -10.87
C LYS A 315 14.83 -17.42 -11.75
N ALA A 316 13.87 -17.48 -12.66
CA ALA A 316 13.52 -16.33 -13.49
C ALA A 316 13.06 -15.11 -12.66
N LEU A 317 12.38 -15.35 -11.53
CA LEU A 317 11.99 -14.31 -10.58
C LEU A 317 13.21 -13.65 -9.92
N HIS A 318 14.19 -14.44 -9.48
CA HIS A 318 15.45 -13.91 -8.93
C HIS A 318 16.23 -13.10 -9.97
N ASP A 319 16.32 -13.59 -11.20
CA ASP A 319 16.99 -12.89 -12.30
C ASP A 319 16.34 -11.52 -12.58
N GLU A 320 15.01 -11.43 -12.52
CA GLU A 320 14.26 -10.16 -12.66
C GLU A 320 14.45 -9.22 -11.44
N ALA A 321 14.50 -9.78 -10.24
CA ALA A 321 14.64 -9.01 -9.00
C ALA A 321 16.07 -8.50 -8.75
N ALA A 322 17.08 -9.07 -9.40
CA ALA A 322 18.51 -8.78 -9.23
C ALA A 322 18.89 -7.29 -9.38
N ALA A 323 18.01 -6.44 -9.92
CA ALA A 323 18.09 -4.99 -9.90
C ALA A 323 17.80 -4.36 -8.52
N GLY A 324 18.36 -4.91 -7.44
CA GLY A 324 18.34 -4.30 -6.10
C GLY A 324 17.10 -4.56 -5.23
N THR A 325 16.25 -5.54 -5.57
CA THR A 325 15.13 -5.94 -4.71
C THR A 325 15.33 -7.36 -4.19
N GLN A 326 15.36 -7.56 -2.87
CA GLN A 326 15.50 -8.88 -2.28
C GLN A 326 14.22 -9.71 -2.50
N VAL A 327 14.40 -11.00 -2.77
CA VAL A 327 13.31 -11.98 -2.85
C VAL A 327 13.37 -12.90 -1.64
N HIS A 328 12.26 -12.99 -0.90
CA HIS A 328 12.11 -13.89 0.22
C HIS A 328 11.15 -15.02 -0.15
N GLU A 329 11.63 -16.25 -0.03
CA GLU A 329 10.88 -17.47 -0.28
C GLU A 329 10.02 -17.80 0.95
N LEU A 330 8.70 -17.85 0.79
CA LEU A 330 7.77 -18.27 1.83
C LEU A 330 7.28 -19.69 1.54
N PRO A 331 7.49 -20.65 2.45
CA PRO A 331 7.15 -22.04 2.22
C PRO A 331 5.64 -22.26 2.10
N HIS A 332 5.24 -23.27 1.34
CA HIS A 332 3.89 -23.80 1.39
C HIS A 332 3.71 -24.66 2.65
N LEU A 333 2.90 -24.21 3.62
CA LEU A 333 2.71 -24.92 4.91
C LEU A 333 1.95 -26.26 4.78
N GLY A 334 1.30 -26.50 3.65
CA GLY A 334 0.49 -27.71 3.41
C GLY A 334 -0.98 -27.55 3.83
N HIS A 335 -1.30 -26.45 4.49
CA HIS A 335 -2.65 -26.02 4.85
C HIS A 335 -2.76 -24.49 4.75
N ALA A 336 -3.98 -23.97 4.83
CA ALA A 336 -4.17 -22.53 4.98
C ALA A 336 -3.68 -22.09 6.38
N PRO A 337 -3.03 -20.93 6.51
CA PRO A 337 -2.66 -20.41 7.82
C PRO A 337 -3.90 -19.98 8.60
N HIS A 338 -4.07 -20.50 9.81
CA HIS A 338 -5.23 -20.21 10.67
C HIS A 338 -4.84 -19.63 12.02
N SER A 339 -3.55 -19.65 12.37
CA SER A 339 -3.03 -19.16 13.64
C SER A 339 -1.84 -18.20 13.47
N ALA A 340 -1.52 -17.46 14.53
CA ALA A 340 -0.31 -16.65 14.59
C ALA A 340 0.98 -17.48 14.40
N ASP A 341 0.99 -18.73 14.85
CA ASP A 341 2.14 -19.63 14.68
C ASP A 341 2.29 -20.11 13.23
N ASP A 342 1.18 -20.37 12.51
CA ASP A 342 1.22 -20.67 11.08
C ASP A 342 1.79 -19.48 10.30
N LEU A 343 1.31 -18.26 10.60
CA LEU A 343 1.79 -17.03 9.97
C LEU A 343 3.30 -16.80 10.23
N MET A 344 3.78 -17.18 11.41
CA MET A 344 5.21 -17.17 11.74
C MET A 344 6.00 -18.25 11.03
N GLY A 345 5.40 -19.43 10.81
CA GLY A 345 5.98 -20.52 10.04
C GLY A 345 6.30 -20.15 8.59
N LEU A 346 5.67 -19.10 8.05
CA LEU A 346 6.00 -18.54 6.74
C LEU A 346 7.35 -17.82 6.69
N GLY A 347 7.89 -17.37 7.84
CA GLY A 347 9.21 -16.75 7.91
C GLY A 347 9.32 -15.38 7.21
N VAL A 348 8.23 -14.60 7.18
CA VAL A 348 8.22 -13.25 6.59
C VAL A 348 9.17 -12.32 7.37
N PRO A 349 10.06 -11.55 6.70
CA PRO A 349 10.98 -10.64 7.39
C PRO A 349 10.21 -9.50 8.08
N ALA A 350 10.64 -9.10 9.29
CA ALA A 350 10.07 -7.93 9.95
C ALA A 350 10.34 -6.65 9.13
N PRO A 351 9.39 -5.69 9.06
CA PRO A 351 9.60 -4.41 8.39
C PRO A 351 10.86 -3.68 8.84
N GLY A 352 11.67 -3.20 7.90
CA GLY A 352 12.83 -2.36 8.21
C GLY A 352 14.08 -3.07 8.69
N VAL A 353 14.05 -4.39 8.83
CA VAL A 353 15.27 -5.19 9.00
C VAL A 353 15.85 -5.44 7.61
N VAL A 354 16.89 -4.70 7.23
CA VAL A 354 17.73 -5.08 6.09
C VAL A 354 18.52 -6.31 6.55
N GLN A 355 18.15 -7.49 6.06
CA GLN A 355 19.00 -8.65 6.24
C GLN A 355 20.12 -8.58 5.22
N ASP A 356 21.34 -8.34 5.71
CA ASP A 356 22.55 -8.55 4.92
C ASP A 356 22.52 -9.99 4.42
N GLY A 357 22.46 -10.12 3.09
CA GLY A 357 22.33 -11.40 2.43
C GLY A 357 23.62 -12.19 2.50
N GLU A 358 23.84 -12.92 3.58
CA GLU A 358 24.82 -14.01 3.63
C GLU A 358 24.47 -15.02 4.74
N GLU A 359 24.67 -16.31 4.45
CA GLU A 359 24.61 -17.45 5.40
C GLU A 359 23.24 -18.05 5.79
N ARG A 360 22.48 -18.58 4.82
CA ARG A 360 21.56 -19.72 5.11
C ARG A 360 21.49 -20.80 4.03
N ARG A 361 22.56 -20.98 3.25
CA ARG A 361 22.65 -22.03 2.21
C ARG A 361 23.41 -23.30 2.61
N THR A 362 23.84 -23.45 3.85
CA THR A 362 24.59 -24.64 4.29
C THR A 362 24.18 -25.09 5.69
N ARG A 363 23.01 -25.73 5.83
CA ARG A 363 22.68 -26.64 6.96
C ARG A 363 21.34 -27.36 6.74
N ALA A 364 21.23 -28.11 5.65
CA ALA A 364 20.25 -29.19 5.52
C ALA A 364 20.77 -30.18 4.48
N GLY A 365 21.57 -31.15 4.91
CA GLY A 365 22.20 -32.12 4.03
C GLY A 365 23.28 -32.89 4.77
N GLY A 366 22.88 -33.81 5.64
CA GLY A 366 23.84 -34.58 6.43
C GLY A 366 23.21 -35.57 7.41
N VAL A 367 22.43 -36.53 6.90
CA VAL A 367 22.34 -37.84 7.56
C VAL A 367 22.56 -38.92 6.51
N ALA A 368 23.74 -39.53 6.59
CA ALA A 368 24.18 -40.61 5.74
C ALA A 368 23.44 -41.92 6.08
N GLY A 369 22.83 -42.53 5.08
CA GLY A 369 22.36 -43.92 5.12
C GLY A 369 23.04 -44.72 4.01
N ARG A 370 23.91 -45.66 4.39
CA ARG A 370 24.61 -46.61 3.50
C ARG A 370 23.62 -47.60 2.89
N GLY A 371 23.80 -47.95 1.62
CA GLY A 371 23.04 -49.03 0.98
C GLY A 371 23.47 -49.34 -0.46
N THR A 372 24.55 -50.11 -0.57
CA THR A 372 24.84 -51.18 -1.57
C THR A 372 24.48 -51.01 -3.06
N ARG A 373 25.53 -51.11 -3.88
CA ARG A 373 25.51 -51.27 -5.35
C ARG A 373 25.10 -52.69 -5.77
N SER A 374 24.36 -52.80 -6.89
CA SER A 374 24.32 -53.95 -7.83
C SER A 374 23.82 -53.39 -9.16
N SER A 375 24.66 -53.18 -10.19
CA SER A 375 25.09 -54.15 -11.21
C SER A 375 23.94 -54.90 -11.90
N ALA A 376 23.63 -54.49 -13.15
CA ALA A 376 23.15 -55.36 -14.23
C ALA A 376 23.34 -54.65 -15.61
N GLU A 377 24.39 -55.07 -16.32
CA GLU A 377 24.45 -55.26 -17.78
C GLU A 377 23.19 -56.01 -18.30
N SER A 378 22.74 -56.05 -19.55
CA SER A 378 23.12 -55.59 -20.89
C SER A 378 21.93 -56.00 -21.80
N GLY A 379 21.72 -55.37 -22.96
CA GLY A 379 20.78 -55.94 -23.95
C GLY A 379 20.35 -55.03 -25.10
N SER A 380 21.10 -55.09 -26.19
CA SER A 380 20.83 -54.47 -27.49
C SER A 380 19.57 -55.00 -28.19
N GLY A 381 18.88 -54.14 -28.95
CA GLY A 381 17.90 -54.54 -29.96
C GLY A 381 17.62 -53.41 -30.97
N ARG A 382 17.78 -53.71 -32.25
CA ARG A 382 17.85 -52.78 -33.40
C ARG A 382 16.48 -52.43 -34.02
N ARG A 383 16.45 -51.25 -34.67
CA ARG A 383 15.79 -50.82 -35.94
C ARG A 383 14.27 -51.02 -36.10
N SER A 384 13.58 -49.93 -36.49
CA SER A 384 13.25 -49.68 -37.91
C SER A 384 12.55 -48.32 -38.10
N GLU A 385 13.08 -47.53 -39.03
CA GLU A 385 12.44 -46.36 -39.64
C GLU A 385 11.26 -46.77 -40.51
N GLN A 386 10.19 -45.97 -40.54
CA GLN A 386 9.34 -45.88 -41.73
C GLN A 386 8.77 -44.48 -41.91
N ARG A 387 9.26 -43.82 -42.96
CA ARG A 387 8.71 -42.63 -43.62
C ARG A 387 7.35 -42.96 -44.24
N GLY A 388 6.39 -42.06 -44.05
CA GLY A 388 5.21 -41.92 -44.90
C GLY A 388 5.10 -40.46 -45.33
N ASP A 389 5.28 -40.23 -46.62
CA ASP A 389 5.23 -38.96 -47.34
C ASP A 389 3.96 -39.00 -48.19
N GLU A 390 3.05 -38.02 -48.07
CA GLU A 390 2.07 -37.75 -49.14
C GLU A 390 1.45 -36.34 -49.08
N ARG A 391 2.01 -35.49 -49.95
CA ARG A 391 1.36 -34.60 -50.93
C ARG A 391 0.20 -33.67 -50.51
N ARG A 392 0.57 -32.37 -50.53
CA ARG A 392 -0.08 -31.23 -51.22
C ARG A 392 -1.34 -31.53 -52.06
N THR A 393 -2.36 -30.69 -51.84
CA THR A 393 -2.98 -29.84 -52.90
C THR A 393 -3.47 -28.51 -52.33
N ARG A 394 -3.22 -27.44 -53.10
CA ARG A 394 -3.75 -26.07 -52.96
C ARG A 394 -5.11 -25.97 -53.66
N ALA A 395 -6.02 -25.12 -53.20
CA ALA A 395 -6.64 -24.01 -53.98
C ALA A 395 -7.91 -23.43 -53.32
N GLY A 396 -8.08 -22.10 -53.44
CA GLY A 396 -9.34 -21.34 -53.32
C GLY A 396 -9.75 -20.99 -51.88
N GLY A 397 -9.91 -19.75 -51.42
CA GLY A 397 -10.21 -18.49 -52.09
C GLY A 397 -11.72 -18.36 -52.36
N VAL A 398 -12.44 -17.61 -51.53
CA VAL A 398 -13.51 -16.62 -51.86
C VAL A 398 -14.24 -16.17 -50.58
N ALA A 399 -14.63 -14.90 -50.61
CA ALA A 399 -15.18 -14.05 -49.58
C ALA A 399 -16.63 -14.34 -49.13
N GLY A 400 -16.92 -13.87 -47.91
CA GLY A 400 -18.12 -13.09 -47.58
C GLY A 400 -19.41 -13.84 -47.23
N ARG A 401 -19.89 -13.66 -46.00
CA ARG A 401 -21.18 -13.01 -45.68
C ARG A 401 -21.50 -13.05 -44.19
N ASP A 402 -21.99 -11.91 -43.71
CA ASP A 402 -22.78 -11.75 -42.50
C ASP A 402 -23.98 -12.70 -42.46
N SER A 403 -24.36 -13.17 -41.27
CA SER A 403 -25.73 -13.03 -40.76
C SER A 403 -25.87 -13.53 -39.32
N ASP A 404 -26.61 -12.73 -38.56
CA ASP A 404 -27.21 -13.01 -37.27
C ASP A 404 -27.88 -14.38 -37.15
N ARG A 405 -27.82 -14.99 -35.96
CA ARG A 405 -28.98 -15.73 -35.45
C ARG A 405 -28.94 -15.94 -33.94
N GLU A 406 -29.96 -15.37 -33.30
CA GLU A 406 -30.45 -15.70 -31.97
C GLU A 406 -30.68 -17.21 -31.81
N ALA A 407 -30.24 -17.77 -30.67
CA ALA A 407 -30.57 -19.12 -30.25
C ALA A 407 -31.47 -19.07 -29.00
N ARG A 408 -32.73 -19.46 -29.20
CA ARG A 408 -33.69 -19.82 -28.14
C ARG A 408 -33.28 -21.17 -27.55
N LEU A 409 -33.25 -21.27 -26.22
CA LEU A 409 -33.25 -22.54 -25.51
C LEU A 409 -34.46 -22.60 -24.58
N ARG A 410 -35.35 -23.56 -24.88
CA ARG A 410 -36.36 -24.12 -23.98
C ARG A 410 -35.90 -25.52 -23.58
N HIS A 411 -36.11 -25.86 -22.31
CA HIS A 411 -36.20 -27.16 -21.61
C HIS A 411 -35.56 -26.93 -20.23
N ASP A 412 -36.05 -27.39 -19.10
CA ASP A 412 -37.09 -28.37 -18.80
C ASP A 412 -37.54 -28.11 -17.35
N ARG A 413 -38.82 -28.35 -17.04
CA ARG A 413 -39.35 -28.25 -15.67
C ARG A 413 -39.35 -29.65 -15.08
N SER A 414 -38.50 -29.89 -14.09
CA SER A 414 -38.62 -31.04 -13.19
C SER A 414 -38.60 -30.56 -11.74
N SER A 415 -39.58 -31.07 -11.01
CA SER A 415 -40.00 -30.76 -9.65
C SER A 415 -38.92 -31.01 -8.60
N ALA A 416 -38.80 -30.10 -7.63
CA ALA A 416 -38.22 -30.39 -6.31
C ALA A 416 -39.07 -29.68 -5.24
N GLU A 417 -39.58 -30.46 -4.29
CA GLU A 417 -40.39 -30.02 -3.16
C GLU A 417 -39.59 -29.18 -2.15
N PRO A 418 -40.23 -28.27 -1.40
CA PRO A 418 -39.55 -27.42 -0.42
C PRO A 418 -39.40 -28.12 0.94
N VAL A 419 -38.16 -28.28 1.41
CA VAL A 419 -37.87 -28.62 2.82
C VAL A 419 -37.97 -27.33 3.64
N SER A 420 -39.06 -27.19 4.39
CA SER A 420 -39.25 -26.19 5.42
C SER A 420 -38.39 -26.52 6.65
N GLY A 421 -37.28 -25.81 6.82
CA GLY A 421 -36.47 -25.79 8.04
C GLY A 421 -36.18 -24.36 8.49
N ARG A 422 -37.14 -23.71 9.16
CA ARG A 422 -36.89 -22.44 9.86
C ARG A 422 -36.04 -22.70 11.10
N GLN A 423 -34.72 -22.54 11.01
CA GLN A 423 -33.91 -22.19 12.17
C GLN A 423 -34.02 -20.68 12.37
N ARG A 424 -34.64 -20.27 13.49
CA ARG A 424 -34.67 -18.88 13.93
C ARG A 424 -33.25 -18.52 14.38
N HIS A 425 -32.56 -17.70 13.60
CA HIS A 425 -31.45 -16.93 14.13
C HIS A 425 -32.04 -15.78 14.95
N GLU A 426 -31.82 -15.81 16.27
CA GLU A 426 -32.02 -14.63 17.11
C GLU A 426 -31.04 -13.53 16.66
N PRO A 427 -31.51 -12.30 16.41
CA PRO A 427 -30.61 -11.17 16.19
C PRO A 427 -29.84 -10.86 17.48
N PRO A 428 -28.57 -10.42 17.40
CA PRO A 428 -27.85 -9.97 18.58
C PRO A 428 -28.60 -8.79 19.24
N PRO A 429 -28.50 -8.65 20.57
CA PRO A 429 -29.25 -7.62 21.29
C PRO A 429 -28.85 -6.22 20.77
N ALA A 430 -29.87 -5.44 20.44
CA ALA A 430 -29.75 -4.04 20.08
C ALA A 430 -29.02 -3.28 21.19
N CYS A 431 -27.75 -2.94 20.94
CA CYS A 431 -27.03 -1.98 21.74
C CYS A 431 -27.65 -0.60 21.46
N GLY A 432 -28.26 -0.01 22.49
CA GLY A 432 -28.89 1.30 22.40
C GLY A 432 -27.91 2.38 21.94
N GLY A 433 -28.28 3.08 20.86
CA GLY A 433 -28.46 4.54 20.88
C GLY A 433 -27.32 5.44 21.34
N HIS A 434 -26.06 5.02 21.27
CA HIS A 434 -24.93 5.94 21.33
C HIS A 434 -24.09 5.83 20.06
N LEU A 435 -24.19 6.86 19.23
CA LEU A 435 -23.24 7.17 18.18
C LEU A 435 -21.83 7.13 18.79
N PRO A 436 -20.87 6.36 18.25
CA PRO A 436 -19.49 6.48 18.70
C PRO A 436 -18.98 7.89 18.30
N PRO A 437 -18.24 8.61 19.17
CA PRO A 437 -17.81 10.00 18.94
C PRO A 437 -16.75 10.18 17.82
N GLN A 438 -16.63 9.23 16.90
CA GLN A 438 -15.52 9.07 15.95
C GLN A 438 -15.74 9.92 14.67
N ALA A 439 -16.96 10.36 14.37
CA ALA A 439 -17.27 11.11 13.15
C ALA A 439 -16.93 12.63 13.22
N GLU A 440 -16.45 13.11 14.37
CA GLU A 440 -16.15 14.53 14.62
C GLU A 440 -14.66 14.81 14.89
N GLY A 441 -13.80 13.79 14.91
CA GLY A 441 -12.38 13.89 15.31
C GLY A 441 -11.52 14.81 14.42
N TRP A 442 -11.90 14.99 13.15
CA TRP A 442 -11.17 15.87 12.22
C TRP A 442 -11.50 17.36 12.42
N ALA A 443 -12.65 17.67 13.02
CA ALA A 443 -13.17 19.04 13.10
C ALA A 443 -12.38 19.95 14.06
N ARG A 444 -11.53 19.41 14.94
CA ARG A 444 -10.78 20.21 15.92
C ARG A 444 -9.28 20.39 15.62
N ARG A 445 -8.73 19.79 14.56
CA ARG A 445 -7.27 19.82 14.31
C ARG A 445 -6.85 20.04 12.85
N GLY A 446 -7.72 20.63 12.04
CA GLY A 446 -7.47 20.91 10.62
C GLY A 446 -7.20 22.38 10.31
N GLU A 447 -6.39 23.10 11.10
CA GLU A 447 -5.64 24.20 10.47
C GLU A 447 -4.45 23.54 9.77
N PRO A 448 -4.35 23.57 8.42
CA PRO A 448 -3.16 23.08 7.75
C PRO A 448 -1.98 23.84 8.31
N ARG A 449 -1.03 23.12 8.92
CA ARG A 449 0.23 23.72 9.31
C ARG A 449 0.82 24.34 8.06
N SER A 450 0.91 25.67 8.06
CA SER A 450 1.46 26.43 6.95
C SER A 450 2.88 25.90 6.68
N GLY A 451 3.03 25.16 5.57
CA GLY A 451 4.31 24.60 5.15
C GLY A 451 4.54 23.10 5.39
N GLU A 452 3.50 22.27 5.48
CA GLU A 452 3.66 20.80 5.40
C GLU A 452 4.26 20.44 4.03
N ARG A 453 5.58 20.18 4.02
CA ARG A 453 6.34 19.84 2.82
C ARG A 453 5.88 18.46 2.36
N LEU A 454 5.18 18.40 1.22
CA LEU A 454 5.04 17.13 0.49
C LEU A 454 6.42 16.50 0.31
N ALA A 455 6.46 15.17 0.39
CA ALA A 455 7.66 14.40 0.10
C ALA A 455 8.25 14.82 -1.26
N PRO A 456 9.58 14.80 -1.43
CA PRO A 456 10.18 15.12 -2.71
C PRO A 456 9.61 14.19 -3.79
N PRO A 457 9.32 14.71 -4.99
CA PRO A 457 8.74 13.90 -6.04
C PRO A 457 9.68 12.75 -6.44
N PRO A 458 9.15 11.66 -7.02
CA PRO A 458 9.96 10.50 -7.42
C PRO A 458 10.86 10.76 -8.64
N TRP A 459 10.85 11.97 -9.19
CA TRP A 459 11.74 12.42 -10.24
C TRP A 459 12.71 13.48 -9.74
N SER A 460 13.86 13.57 -10.40
CA SER A 460 14.84 14.63 -10.17
C SER A 460 14.95 15.53 -11.40
N VAL A 461 15.33 16.78 -11.18
CA VAL A 461 15.68 17.73 -12.24
C VAL A 461 17.10 18.17 -12.02
N GLU A 462 17.97 17.84 -12.96
CA GLU A 462 19.37 18.25 -12.98
C GLU A 462 19.51 19.48 -13.87
N ASP A 463 20.09 20.55 -13.33
CA ASP A 463 20.39 21.76 -14.10
C ASP A 463 21.68 21.59 -14.88
N ARG A 464 21.58 21.53 -16.21
CA ARG A 464 22.70 21.47 -17.14
C ARG A 464 22.71 22.66 -18.10
N LEU A 465 22.10 23.78 -17.73
CA LEU A 465 21.96 24.94 -18.61
C LEU A 465 23.31 25.55 -18.97
N ALA A 466 24.25 25.61 -18.03
CA ALA A 466 25.56 26.23 -18.24
C ALA A 466 26.49 25.38 -19.12
N THR A 467 26.37 24.06 -19.05
CA THR A 467 27.27 23.11 -19.73
C THR A 467 26.70 22.56 -21.03
N GLU A 468 25.40 22.21 -21.02
CA GLU A 468 24.74 21.49 -22.12
C GLU A 468 23.47 22.20 -22.64
N GLY A 469 23.13 23.38 -22.09
CA GLY A 469 22.01 24.22 -22.56
C GLY A 469 20.61 23.66 -22.30
N HIS A 470 20.45 22.69 -21.40
CA HIS A 470 19.15 22.09 -21.08
C HIS A 470 19.01 21.71 -19.61
N LEU A 471 17.78 21.51 -19.16
CA LEU A 471 17.44 20.84 -17.90
C LEU A 471 17.18 19.36 -18.19
N LEU A 472 17.68 18.47 -17.34
CA LEU A 472 17.50 17.02 -17.47
C LEU A 472 16.56 16.50 -16.39
N TRP A 473 15.34 16.15 -16.78
CA TRP A 473 14.35 15.52 -15.91
C TRP A 473 14.53 14.00 -15.93
N ARG A 474 14.58 13.36 -14.76
CA ARG A 474 14.86 11.92 -14.60
C ARG A 474 13.83 11.24 -13.73
N LEU A 475 13.26 10.13 -14.20
CA LEU A 475 12.35 9.25 -13.44
C LEU A 475 12.83 7.80 -13.51
N PRO A 476 13.18 7.16 -12.39
CA PRO A 476 13.45 5.73 -12.34
C PRO A 476 12.19 4.92 -12.69
N LEU A 477 12.31 4.04 -13.68
CA LEU A 477 11.30 3.10 -14.16
C LEU A 477 11.96 1.72 -14.34
N PRO A 478 12.34 1.04 -13.24
CA PRO A 478 13.02 -0.25 -13.30
C PRO A 478 12.15 -1.27 -14.02
N GLY A 479 12.69 -1.89 -15.07
CA GLY A 479 11.97 -2.87 -15.88
C GLY A 479 11.19 -2.27 -17.06
N ALA A 480 11.10 -0.95 -17.20
CA ALA A 480 10.47 -0.37 -18.37
C ALA A 480 11.24 -0.75 -19.66
N THR A 481 10.48 -1.04 -20.72
CA THR A 481 11.01 -1.23 -22.07
C THR A 481 10.55 -0.08 -22.95
N ARG A 482 11.29 0.20 -24.02
CA ARG A 482 10.96 1.29 -24.95
C ARG A 482 9.60 1.10 -25.61
N ASP A 483 9.24 -0.13 -25.96
CA ASP A 483 8.00 -0.44 -26.67
C ASP A 483 6.76 -0.32 -25.76
N ALA A 484 6.95 -0.37 -24.44
CA ALA A 484 5.90 -0.22 -23.44
C ALA A 484 5.82 1.20 -22.87
N LEU A 485 6.61 2.16 -23.37
CA LEU A 485 6.69 3.53 -22.87
C LEU A 485 6.18 4.52 -23.93
N ASP A 486 5.20 5.35 -23.56
CA ASP A 486 4.79 6.52 -24.32
C ASP A 486 4.91 7.80 -23.46
N LEU A 487 5.23 8.91 -24.12
CA LEU A 487 5.52 10.18 -23.47
C LEU A 487 4.97 11.34 -24.30
N VAL A 488 4.01 12.05 -23.72
CA VAL A 488 3.38 13.19 -24.38
C VAL A 488 3.41 14.41 -23.48
N ARG A 489 3.90 15.55 -24.00
CA ARG A 489 3.72 16.84 -23.35
C ARG A 489 2.39 17.46 -23.77
N ARG A 490 1.58 17.89 -22.80
CA ARG A 490 0.32 18.61 -23.02
C ARG A 490 0.31 19.88 -22.18
N GLY A 491 0.69 21.00 -22.79
CA GLY A 491 0.81 22.29 -22.10
C GLY A 491 1.84 22.22 -20.96
N ASP A 492 1.34 22.43 -19.74
CA ASP A 492 2.12 22.43 -18.49
C ASP A 492 2.23 21.04 -17.85
N GLU A 493 1.83 19.98 -18.54
CA GLU A 493 1.84 18.61 -18.03
C GLU A 493 2.66 17.67 -18.92
N LEU A 494 3.26 16.67 -18.29
CA LEU A 494 3.88 15.52 -18.94
C LEU A 494 3.02 14.30 -18.67
N VAL A 495 2.47 13.70 -19.71
CA VAL A 495 1.74 12.43 -19.64
C VAL A 495 2.74 11.32 -19.92
N VAL A 496 2.88 10.43 -18.96
CA VAL A 496 3.75 9.26 -19.05
C VAL A 496 2.87 8.01 -18.99
N ASP A 497 2.94 7.20 -20.03
CA ASP A 497 2.27 5.91 -20.12
C ASP A 497 3.34 4.81 -20.09
N VAL A 498 3.25 3.87 -19.15
CA VAL A 498 4.19 2.75 -19.02
C VAL A 498 3.43 1.46 -18.75
N ALA A 499 3.59 0.47 -19.61
CA ALA A 499 2.79 -0.76 -19.60
C ALA A 499 1.28 -0.44 -19.57
N ALA A 500 0.57 -0.80 -18.51
CA ALA A 500 -0.86 -0.51 -18.33
C ALA A 500 -1.14 0.77 -17.51
N PHE A 501 -0.10 1.54 -17.15
CA PHE A 501 -0.20 2.62 -16.18
C PHE A 501 0.01 3.98 -16.81
N ARG A 502 -0.85 4.93 -16.44
CA ARG A 502 -0.81 6.31 -16.92
C ARG A 502 -0.67 7.28 -15.76
N ARG A 503 0.33 8.17 -15.81
CA ARG A 503 0.49 9.26 -14.84
C ARG A 503 0.59 10.60 -15.57
N ILE A 504 -0.15 11.59 -15.07
CA ILE A 504 -0.07 12.97 -15.54
C ILE A 504 0.78 13.75 -14.54
N ILE A 505 1.92 14.28 -14.95
CA ILE A 505 2.88 14.95 -14.08
C ILE A 505 2.84 16.46 -14.36
N PRO A 506 2.40 17.29 -13.41
CA PRO A 506 2.47 18.74 -13.57
C PRO A 506 3.92 19.22 -13.56
N LEU A 507 4.28 20.06 -14.53
CA LEU A 507 5.62 20.62 -14.65
C LEU A 507 5.84 21.75 -13.65
N THR A 508 7.07 21.84 -13.13
CA THR A 508 7.50 22.99 -12.32
C THR A 508 7.56 24.26 -13.17
N SER A 509 7.54 25.43 -12.53
CA SER A 509 7.54 26.73 -13.23
C SER A 509 8.75 26.93 -14.15
N ALA A 510 9.89 26.29 -13.85
CA ALA A 510 11.05 26.27 -14.73
C ALA A 510 10.78 25.45 -16.00
N LEU A 511 10.31 24.21 -15.85
CA LEU A 511 10.08 23.29 -16.98
C LEU A 511 8.93 23.74 -17.89
N ARG A 512 7.95 24.46 -17.37
CA ARG A 512 6.88 25.08 -18.17
C ARG A 512 7.42 26.04 -19.23
N ARG A 513 8.51 26.76 -18.90
CA ARG A 513 9.20 27.73 -19.78
C ARG A 513 10.24 27.08 -20.71
N CYS A 514 10.30 25.76 -20.78
CA CYS A 514 11.15 25.02 -21.69
C CYS A 514 10.32 24.38 -22.81
N THR A 515 10.97 23.84 -23.84
CA THR A 515 10.44 22.89 -24.84
C THR A 515 11.07 21.52 -24.62
N VAL A 516 10.37 20.43 -24.95
CA VAL A 516 10.95 19.07 -24.88
C VAL A 516 11.84 18.87 -26.11
N SER A 517 13.15 18.71 -25.90
CA SER A 517 14.14 18.54 -26.98
C SER A 517 14.58 17.08 -27.17
N GLY A 518 14.13 16.17 -26.32
CA GLY A 518 14.26 14.73 -26.51
C GLY A 518 13.93 13.94 -25.26
N ALA A 519 13.66 12.65 -25.45
CA ALA A 519 13.46 11.70 -24.36
C ALA A 519 14.19 10.39 -24.67
N ALA A 520 14.72 9.74 -23.65
CA ALA A 520 15.39 8.45 -23.76
C ALA A 520 15.15 7.62 -22.49
N LEU A 521 15.03 6.31 -22.66
CA LEU A 521 15.06 5.36 -21.56
C LEU A 521 16.44 4.69 -21.54
N ARG A 522 17.19 4.86 -20.45
CA ARG A 522 18.54 4.29 -20.28
C ARG A 522 18.66 3.70 -18.89
N ASP A 523 19.12 2.46 -18.81
CA ASP A 523 19.39 1.75 -17.55
C ASP A 523 18.21 1.81 -16.56
N GLY A 524 16.98 1.67 -17.08
CA GLY A 524 15.76 1.76 -16.27
C GLY A 524 15.44 3.16 -15.76
N VAL A 525 15.96 4.22 -16.40
CA VAL A 525 15.66 5.62 -16.07
C VAL A 525 15.15 6.36 -17.31
N LEU A 526 13.94 6.91 -17.22
CA LEU A 526 13.40 7.83 -18.21
C LEU A 526 14.06 9.20 -18.03
N GLN A 527 14.73 9.66 -19.08
CA GLN A 527 15.40 10.95 -19.16
C GLN A 527 14.70 11.83 -20.19
N VAL A 528 14.24 13.00 -19.78
CA VAL A 528 13.59 13.98 -20.65
C VAL A 528 14.40 15.28 -20.61
N ARG A 529 14.84 15.74 -21.77
CA ARG A 529 15.60 16.98 -21.93
C ARG A 529 14.64 18.13 -22.20
N PHE A 530 14.78 19.18 -21.41
CA PHE A 530 14.01 20.40 -21.50
C PHE A 530 14.94 21.56 -21.86
N THR A 531 14.80 22.12 -23.06
CA THR A 531 15.58 23.27 -23.50
C THR A 531 14.79 24.55 -23.27
N PRO A 532 15.35 25.59 -22.62
CA PRO A 532 14.67 26.88 -22.45
C PRO A 532 14.03 27.40 -23.74
N ASP A 533 12.77 27.81 -23.66
CA ASP A 533 12.11 28.54 -24.75
C ASP A 533 12.58 30.00 -24.71
N PRO A 534 13.28 30.51 -25.73
CA PRO A 534 13.76 31.90 -25.75
C PRO A 534 12.64 32.94 -25.57
N GLN A 535 11.39 32.62 -25.92
CA GLN A 535 10.26 33.55 -25.77
C GLN A 535 9.73 33.64 -24.33
N GLN A 536 10.02 32.64 -23.49
CA GLN A 536 9.47 32.51 -22.14
C GLN A 536 10.53 32.49 -21.04
N TRP A 537 11.78 32.23 -21.42
CA TRP A 537 12.89 32.19 -20.49
C TRP A 537 13.36 33.62 -20.14
N PRO A 538 13.57 33.94 -18.85
CA PRO A 538 14.05 35.26 -18.48
C PRO A 538 15.42 35.51 -19.10
N GLU A 539 15.57 36.62 -19.83
CA GLU A 539 16.88 37.08 -20.30
C GLU A 539 17.78 37.36 -19.09
N LYS A 540 19.04 36.91 -19.15
CA LYS A 540 20.04 37.33 -18.17
C LYS A 540 20.14 38.86 -18.24
N PRO A 541 20.12 39.59 -17.11
CA PRO A 541 20.44 41.01 -17.11
C PRO A 541 21.79 41.18 -17.81
N ARG A 542 21.84 41.96 -18.89
CA ARG A 542 23.11 42.34 -19.49
C ARG A 542 23.87 43.09 -18.41
N GLU A 543 25.04 42.56 -18.01
CA GLU A 543 26.00 43.31 -17.23
C GLU A 543 26.28 44.60 -18.01
N GLN A 544 25.74 45.71 -17.52
CA GLN A 544 26.10 47.03 -17.99
C GLN A 544 27.55 47.23 -17.56
N GLY A 545 28.48 47.05 -18.49
CA GLY A 545 29.89 47.38 -18.27
C GLY A 545 30.00 48.84 -17.81
N PRO A 546 30.96 49.16 -16.92
CA PRO A 546 31.10 50.51 -16.39
C PRO A 546 31.38 51.49 -17.55
N ALA A 547 30.65 52.61 -17.51
CA ALA A 547 30.66 53.68 -18.49
C ALA A 547 32.00 54.41 -18.61
#